data_AF-A0A2D7GRV4-F1
#
_entry.id   AF-A0A2D7GRV4-F1
#
_cell.length_a   1.000
_cell.length_b   1.000
_cell.length_c   1.000
_cell.angle_alpha   90.00
_cell.angle_beta   90.00
_cell.angle_gamma   90.00
#
_symmetry.space_group_name_H-M   'P 1'
#
loop_
_entity.id
_entity.type
_entity.pdbx_description
1 polymer ?
#
loop_
_entity_poly.entity_id
_entity_poly.type
_entity_poly.pdbx_seq_one_letter_code
_entity_poly.pdbx_strand_id
1 'polypeptide(L)'
;MWLLLRAALFSACLALVSVNTAYAQQKKSNEVSKSQAASKASSAANGRVLKIEQTSSTYRVKVLKKSGRVVSVDVDKRSGKVKKSKDKD
;
A
#
# COMPACT_ATOMS: atom_id res chain seq x y z
N MET A 1 -39.84 -37.65 -12.18
CA MET A 1 -38.45 -37.94 -12.63
C MET A 1 -37.82 -36.87 -13.54
N TRP A 2 -38.58 -36.02 -14.26
CA TRP A 2 -38.00 -35.03 -15.21
C TRP A 2 -37.73 -33.64 -14.62
N LEU A 3 -38.27 -33.33 -13.43
CA LEU A 3 -38.02 -32.08 -12.71
C LEU A 3 -36.63 -32.04 -12.05
N LEU A 4 -36.13 -33.19 -11.57
CA LEU A 4 -34.80 -33.32 -10.97
C LEU A 4 -33.68 -33.23 -12.02
N LEU A 5 -33.94 -33.67 -13.25
CA LEU A 5 -32.98 -33.62 -14.36
C LEU A 5 -32.75 -32.17 -14.84
N ARG A 6 -33.79 -31.34 -14.84
CA ARG A 6 -33.69 -29.90 -15.16
C ARG A 6 -32.99 -29.10 -14.07
N ALA A 7 -33.23 -29.43 -12.79
CA ALA A 7 -32.56 -28.79 -11.66
C ALA A 7 -31.04 -29.05 -11.66
N ALA A 8 -30.62 -30.27 -12.02
CA ALA A 8 -29.20 -30.62 -12.16
C ALA A 8 -28.51 -29.87 -13.31
N LEU A 9 -29.20 -29.67 -14.44
CA LEU A 9 -28.70 -28.91 -15.58
C LEU A 9 -28.58 -27.40 -15.30
N PHE A 10 -29.49 -26.83 -14.49
CA PHE A 10 -29.43 -25.42 -14.10
C PHE A 10 -28.31 -25.13 -13.09
N SER A 11 -28.01 -26.08 -12.20
CA SER A 11 -26.95 -25.96 -11.20
C SER A 11 -25.53 -26.05 -11.79
N ALA A 12 -25.37 -26.68 -12.97
CA ALA A 12 -24.06 -26.82 -13.63
C ALA A 12 -23.59 -25.52 -14.32
N CYS A 13 -24.50 -24.61 -14.70
CA CYS A 13 -24.13 -23.34 -15.32
C CYS A 13 -23.53 -22.31 -14.34
N LEU A 14 -23.84 -22.41 -13.04
CA LEU A 14 -23.44 -21.40 -12.06
C LEU A 14 -21.97 -21.53 -11.61
N ALA A 15 -21.31 -22.66 -11.93
CA ALA A 15 -19.94 -22.95 -11.51
C ALA A 15 -18.84 -22.35 -12.42
N LEU A 16 -19.21 -21.68 -13.52
CA LEU A 16 -18.25 -21.14 -14.50
C LEU A 16 -18.09 -19.62 -14.46
N VAL A 17 -18.65 -18.93 -13.46
CA VAL A 17 -18.40 -17.49 -13.27
C VAL A 17 -17.04 -17.32 -12.58
N SER A 18 -15.99 -17.50 -13.37
CA SER A 18 -14.61 -17.20 -13.03
C SER A 18 -14.52 -15.72 -12.62
N VAL A 19 -14.28 -15.49 -11.33
CA VAL A 19 -14.03 -14.17 -10.75
C VAL A 19 -12.74 -13.59 -11.33
N ASN A 20 -12.86 -12.84 -12.43
CA ASN A 20 -11.78 -12.02 -12.96
C ASN A 20 -11.51 -10.88 -11.96
N THR A 21 -10.59 -11.12 -11.01
CA THR A 21 -10.08 -10.06 -10.14
C THR A 21 -9.26 -9.11 -11.01
N ALA A 22 -9.86 -7.99 -11.39
CA ALA A 22 -9.19 -6.92 -12.11
C ALA A 22 -8.19 -6.23 -11.17
N TYR A 23 -6.91 -6.62 -11.26
CA TYR A 23 -5.83 -5.90 -10.60
C TYR A 23 -5.60 -4.58 -11.34
N ALA A 24 -5.97 -3.46 -10.70
CA ALA A 24 -5.71 -2.13 -11.20
C ALA A 24 -4.19 -1.88 -11.27
N GLN A 25 -3.62 -1.99 -12.46
CA GLN A 25 -2.21 -1.69 -12.70
C GLN A 25 -2.04 -0.16 -12.73
N GLN A 26 -1.79 0.41 -11.54
CA GLN A 26 -1.57 1.85 -11.38
C GLN A 26 -0.35 2.25 -12.23
N LYS A 27 -0.56 3.17 -13.18
CA LYS A 27 0.47 3.71 -14.07
C LYS A 27 1.72 4.03 -13.24
N LYS A 28 2.84 3.34 -13.52
CA LYS A 28 4.15 3.61 -12.94
C LYS A 28 4.61 4.97 -13.44
N SER A 29 4.23 6.05 -12.76
CA SER A 29 5.02 7.27 -12.82
C SER A 29 6.41 6.94 -12.28
N ASN A 30 7.46 7.55 -12.82
CA ASN A 30 8.82 7.46 -12.27
C ASN A 30 8.93 8.12 -10.87
N GLU A 31 7.80 8.49 -10.26
CA GLU A 31 7.70 9.04 -8.93
C GLU A 31 7.52 7.91 -7.92
N VAL A 32 8.19 8.05 -6.77
CA VAL A 32 8.07 7.13 -5.65
C VAL A 32 6.61 7.10 -5.19
N SER A 33 6.06 5.89 -5.05
CA SER A 33 4.70 5.72 -4.56
C SER A 33 4.62 5.95 -3.05
N LYS A 34 3.42 6.27 -2.55
CA LYS A 34 3.17 6.41 -1.09
C LYS A 34 3.61 5.17 -0.31
N SER A 35 3.33 3.98 -0.83
CA SER A 35 3.72 2.70 -0.22
C SER A 35 5.23 2.54 -0.19
N GLN A 36 5.92 2.87 -1.29
CA GLN A 36 7.37 2.80 -1.35
C GLN A 36 8.04 3.79 -0.38
N ALA A 37 7.48 5.01 -0.24
CA ALA A 37 7.94 5.97 0.76
C ALA A 37 7.75 5.46 2.19
N ALA A 38 6.61 4.84 2.49
CA ALA A 38 6.32 4.24 3.79
C ALA A 38 7.32 3.14 4.14
N SER A 39 7.60 2.22 3.21
CA SER A 39 8.57 1.14 3.42
C SER A 39 9.98 1.68 3.65
N LYS A 40 10.42 2.66 2.84
CA LYS A 40 11.74 3.29 3.02
C LYS A 40 11.86 4.01 4.36
N ALA A 41 10.84 4.75 4.77
CA ALA A 41 10.83 5.45 6.05
C ALA A 41 10.79 4.49 7.26
N SER A 42 9.98 3.44 7.17
CA SER A 42 9.90 2.35 8.16
C SER A 42 11.26 1.72 8.38
N SER A 43 11.92 1.30 7.29
CA SER A 43 13.27 0.69 7.36
C SER A 43 14.32 1.67 7.88
N ALA A 44 14.25 2.96 7.51
CA ALA A 44 15.22 3.95 7.94
C ALA A 44 15.13 4.30 9.44
N ALA A 45 13.93 4.21 10.03
CA ALA A 45 13.67 4.51 11.43
C ALA A 45 13.48 3.26 12.32
N ASN A 46 13.43 2.07 11.72
CA ASN A 46 13.16 0.79 12.39
C ASN A 46 11.91 0.84 13.28
N GLY A 47 10.78 1.24 12.69
CA GLY A 47 9.54 1.51 13.43
C GLY A 47 8.29 1.38 12.58
N ARG A 48 7.13 1.54 13.20
CA ARG A 48 5.82 1.43 12.54
C ARG A 48 5.38 2.77 11.98
N VAL A 49 4.96 2.79 10.72
CA VAL A 49 4.41 4.00 10.08
C VAL A 49 3.04 4.32 10.67
N LEU A 50 2.85 5.58 11.07
CA LEU A 50 1.59 6.09 11.61
C LEU A 50 0.82 6.90 10.56
N LYS A 51 1.51 7.84 9.90
CA LYS A 51 0.90 8.76 8.95
C LYS A 51 1.88 9.10 7.84
N ILE A 52 1.35 9.26 6.63
CA ILE A 52 2.09 9.73 5.46
C ILE A 52 1.44 11.03 5.02
N GLU A 53 2.20 12.11 5.07
CA GLU A 53 1.81 13.41 4.55
C GLU A 53 2.52 13.63 3.22
N GLN A 54 1.74 13.94 2.18
CA GLN A 54 2.27 14.19 0.85
C GLN A 54 2.41 15.70 0.65
N THR A 55 3.62 16.14 0.29
CA THR A 55 3.87 17.50 -0.21
C THR A 55 4.08 17.46 -1.72
N SER A 56 4.43 18.60 -2.32
CA SER A 56 4.74 18.70 -3.75
C SER A 56 5.96 17.86 -4.13
N SER A 57 7.04 17.90 -3.35
CA SER A 57 8.34 17.28 -3.67
C SER A 57 8.77 16.16 -2.72
N THR A 58 8.12 16.01 -1.56
CA THR A 58 8.47 15.00 -0.56
C THR A 58 7.25 14.29 0.04
N TYR A 59 7.49 13.11 0.61
CA TYR A 59 6.60 12.46 1.57
C TYR A 59 7.18 12.63 2.97
N ARG A 60 6.41 13.20 3.89
CA ARG A 60 6.75 13.24 5.31
C ARG A 60 6.05 12.10 6.02
N VAL A 61 6.81 11.11 6.46
CA VAL A 61 6.30 9.90 7.09
C VAL A 61 6.56 9.98 8.60
N LYS A 62 5.50 9.90 9.39
CA LYS A 62 5.61 9.79 10.85
C LYS A 62 5.78 8.32 11.22
N VAL A 63 6.84 8.00 11.96
CA VAL A 63 7.20 6.63 12.34
C VAL A 63 7.30 6.53 13.86
N LEU A 64 6.59 5.57 14.44
CA LEU A 64 6.72 5.17 15.84
C LEU A 64 7.88 4.20 16.00
N LYS A 65 8.95 4.64 16.67
CA LYS A 65 10.09 3.78 16.99
C LYS A 65 9.72 2.80 18.10
N LYS A 66 10.49 1.72 18.22
CA LYS A 66 10.37 0.78 19.36
C LYS A 66 10.55 1.44 20.73
N SER A 67 11.26 2.57 20.79
CA SER A 67 11.41 3.37 22.01
C SER A 67 10.17 4.19 22.39
N GLY A 68 9.06 4.11 21.64
CA GLY A 68 7.85 4.92 21.85
C GLY A 68 7.90 6.34 21.28
N ARG A 69 9.08 6.81 20.83
CA ARG A 69 9.25 8.12 20.20
C ARG A 69 8.71 8.14 18.78
N VAL A 70 8.03 9.22 18.41
CA VAL A 70 7.55 9.45 17.04
C VAL A 70 8.53 10.36 16.31
N VAL A 71 9.13 9.84 15.24
CA VAL A 71 10.06 10.60 14.40
C VAL A 71 9.44 10.92 13.05
N SER A 72 9.80 12.07 12.47
CA SER A 72 9.40 12.43 11.12
C SER A 72 10.54 12.12 10.14
N VAL A 73 10.21 11.44 9.04
CA VAL A 73 11.16 11.02 8.01
C VAL A 73 10.70 11.55 6.67
N ASP A 74 11.55 12.34 6.02
CA ASP A 74 11.24 12.92 4.72
C ASP A 74 11.80 12.05 3.61
N VAL A 75 10.96 11.69 2.63
CA VAL A 75 11.35 10.91 1.46
C VAL A 75 11.12 11.74 0.21
N ASP A 76 12.16 11.96 -0.57
CA ASP A 76 12.07 12.70 -1.82
C ASP A 76 11.26 11.90 -2.87
N LYS A 77 10.30 12.55 -3.53
CA LYS A 77 9.38 11.91 -4.47
C LYS A 77 10.03 11.45 -5.77
N ARG A 78 11.06 12.14 -6.22
CA ARG A 78 11.73 11.86 -7.50
C ARG A 78 12.88 10.87 -7.34
N SER A 79 13.70 11.08 -6.33
CA SER A 79 14.90 10.27 -6.07
C SER A 79 14.66 9.14 -5.06
N GLY A 80 13.63 9.26 -4.21
CA GLY A 80 13.39 8.31 -3.13
C GLY A 80 14.45 8.30 -2.05
N LYS A 81 15.27 9.35 -1.98
CA LYS A 81 16.27 9.54 -0.91
C LYS A 81 15.56 9.91 0.39
N VAL A 82 16.03 9.32 1.48
CA VAL A 82 15.49 9.54 2.82
C VAL A 82 16.33 10.57 3.55
N LYS A 83 15.71 11.68 3.96
CA LYS A 83 16.27 12.67 4.88
C LYS A 83 15.65 12.44 6.24
N LYS A 84 16.47 12.05 7.22
CA LYS A 84 16.04 11.98 8.62
C LYS A 84 15.86 13.43 9.09
N SER A 85 14.63 13.85 9.38
CA SER A 85 14.44 15.14 10.02
C SER A 85 14.98 15.01 11.45
N LYS A 86 15.81 15.98 11.87
CA LYS A 86 16.36 16.02 13.22
C LYS A 86 15.22 15.91 14.21
N ASP A 87 15.38 15.03 15.20
CA ASP A 87 14.57 15.09 16.42
C ASP A 87 14.61 16.55 16.89
N LYS A 88 13.44 17.18 17.04
CA LYS A 88 13.37 18.42 17.82
C LYS A 88 13.59 17.98 19.26
N ASP A 89 14.83 18.15 19.73
CA ASP A 89 15.14 18.17 21.16
C ASP A 89 14.37 19.31 21.86
#